data_AF-A0A1Y2SE89-F1
#
_entry.id   AF-A0A1Y2SE89-F1
#
_cell.length_a   1.000
_cell.length_b   1.000
_cell.length_c   1.000
_cell.angle_alpha   90.00
_cell.angle_beta   90.00
_cell.angle_gamma   90.00
#
_symmetry.space_group_name_H-M   'P 1'
#
loop_
_entity.id
_entity.type
_entity.pdbx_description
1 polymer ?
#
loop_
_entity_poly.entity_id
_entity_poly.type
_entity_poly.pdbx_seq_one_letter_code
_entity_poly.pdbx_strand_id
1 'polypeptide(L)'
;MKWRGYTYSAILIASSLFSPALWAKGEAHLLFHMGLGVNGKFFVGGTLQNKGDQPLAGGYLAVLPLNDKCKPGTLAVHSFEALASGEKKEFRIPVNTPLSGYRLIGFGAYDDMGFSLPVVDETAKIIKERELSERKACQSARKPASENKTATPKS
;
A
#
# COMPACT_ATOMS: atom_id res chain seq x y z
N MET A 1 -3.21 -52.55 63.59
CA MET A 1 -2.50 -52.11 62.37
C MET A 1 -3.46 -51.26 61.54
N LYS A 2 -3.18 -49.97 61.39
CA LYS A 2 -4.01 -49.01 60.64
C LYS A 2 -3.66 -49.11 59.16
N TRP A 3 -4.61 -49.48 58.30
CA TRP A 3 -4.42 -49.47 56.86
C TRP A 3 -4.96 -48.17 56.26
N ARG A 4 -4.11 -47.50 55.49
CA ARG A 4 -4.35 -46.24 54.78
C ARG A 4 -5.21 -46.51 53.54
N GLY A 5 -6.17 -45.65 53.27
CA GLY A 5 -6.84 -45.55 51.97
C GLY A 5 -7.02 -44.07 51.63
N TYR A 6 -6.02 -43.47 50.99
CA TYR A 6 -6.12 -42.14 50.40
C TYR A 6 -6.80 -42.29 49.04
N THR A 7 -8.08 -41.92 48.94
CA THR A 7 -8.75 -41.78 47.64
C THR A 7 -8.38 -40.42 47.06
N TYR A 8 -7.46 -40.42 46.10
CA TYR A 8 -7.19 -39.26 45.26
C TYR A 8 -8.42 -39.02 44.36
N SER A 9 -9.20 -38.00 44.69
CA SER A 9 -10.26 -37.48 43.82
C SER A 9 -9.60 -36.85 42.60
N ALA A 10 -9.71 -37.50 41.44
CA ALA A 10 -9.22 -36.97 40.18
C ALA A 10 -10.07 -35.76 39.77
N ILE A 11 -9.56 -34.56 40.00
CA ILE A 11 -10.12 -33.32 39.47
C ILE A 11 -9.79 -33.30 37.97
N LEU A 12 -10.76 -33.68 37.12
CA LEU A 12 -10.71 -33.42 35.68
C LEU A 12 -10.89 -31.92 35.46
N ILE A 13 -9.77 -31.19 35.34
CA ILE A 13 -9.76 -29.81 34.86
C ILE A 13 -9.97 -29.89 33.34
N ALA A 14 -11.23 -29.79 32.90
CA ALA A 14 -11.55 -29.52 31.50
C ALA A 14 -11.23 -28.05 31.19
N SER A 15 -9.96 -27.74 30.99
CA SER A 15 -9.51 -26.47 30.43
C SER A 15 -9.88 -26.44 28.95
N SER A 16 -11.09 -25.95 28.66
CA SER A 16 -11.47 -25.54 27.31
C SER A 16 -10.50 -24.44 26.88
N LEU A 17 -9.55 -24.82 26.03
CA LEU A 17 -8.68 -23.90 25.31
C LEU A 17 -9.58 -23.02 24.45
N PHE A 18 -9.89 -21.82 24.93
CA PHE A 18 -10.40 -20.74 24.10
C PHE A 18 -9.26 -20.35 23.15
N SER A 19 -9.09 -21.10 22.07
CA SER A 19 -8.39 -20.58 20.91
C SER A 19 -9.20 -19.37 20.45
N PRO A 20 -8.65 -18.14 20.45
CA PRO A 20 -9.32 -17.07 19.75
C PRO A 20 -9.49 -17.57 18.33
N ALA A 21 -10.74 -17.60 17.86
CA ALA A 21 -10.99 -17.92 16.48
C ALA A 21 -10.17 -16.90 15.67
N LEU A 22 -9.08 -17.37 15.05
CA LEU A 22 -8.42 -16.65 13.98
C LEU A 22 -9.45 -16.66 12.86
N TRP A 23 -10.25 -15.60 12.83
CA TRP A 23 -11.19 -15.41 11.74
C TRP A 23 -10.32 -15.22 10.52
N ALA A 24 -10.43 -16.19 9.62
CA ALA A 24 -9.93 -16.09 8.28
C ALA A 24 -10.40 -14.75 7.69
N LYS A 25 -9.50 -13.94 7.17
CA LYS A 25 -9.76 -12.60 6.62
C LYS A 25 -8.99 -12.42 5.34
N GLY A 26 -9.59 -11.70 4.39
CA GLY A 26 -8.85 -11.23 3.22
C GLY A 26 -7.81 -10.21 3.63
N GLU A 27 -6.67 -10.19 2.94
CA GLU A 27 -5.58 -9.25 3.17
C GLU A 27 -5.01 -8.83 1.82
N ALA A 28 -5.16 -7.55 1.48
CA ALA A 28 -4.74 -7.03 0.18
C ALA A 28 -3.29 -6.55 0.23
N HIS A 29 -2.44 -7.16 -0.58
CA HIS A 29 -1.05 -6.76 -0.75
C HIS A 29 -0.87 -6.05 -2.07
N LEU A 30 -0.23 -4.89 -2.05
CA LEU A 30 0.35 -4.26 -3.21
C LEU A 30 1.80 -4.71 -3.32
N LEU A 31 2.06 -5.63 -4.24
CA LEU A 31 3.37 -6.30 -4.38
C LEU A 31 4.41 -5.38 -5.02
N PHE A 32 3.99 -4.61 -6.01
CA PHE A 32 4.81 -3.58 -6.64
C PHE A 32 3.90 -2.58 -7.35
N HIS A 33 4.43 -1.37 -7.58
CA HIS A 33 3.81 -0.38 -8.44
C HIS A 33 4.86 0.53 -9.09
N MET A 34 4.60 1.00 -10.30
CA MET A 34 5.48 1.89 -11.06
C MET A 34 4.70 2.81 -12.00
N GLY A 35 5.27 3.99 -12.25
CA GLY A 35 4.78 4.91 -13.27
C GLY A 35 5.46 4.62 -14.60
N LEU A 36 4.67 4.57 -15.67
CA LEU A 36 5.12 4.26 -17.03
C LEU A 36 4.48 5.22 -18.02
N GLY A 37 5.20 5.54 -19.10
CA GLY A 37 4.72 6.44 -20.14
C GLY A 37 5.30 6.10 -21.50
N VAL A 38 4.43 5.99 -22.52
CA VAL A 38 4.84 5.80 -23.92
C VAL A 38 3.90 6.56 -24.84
N ASN A 39 4.44 7.24 -25.86
CA ASN A 39 3.66 7.96 -26.88
C ASN A 39 2.61 8.92 -26.30
N GLY A 40 2.95 9.66 -25.24
CA GLY A 40 2.06 10.62 -24.58
C GLY A 40 0.96 10.00 -23.71
N LYS A 41 0.91 8.67 -23.57
CA LYS A 41 0.01 7.96 -22.65
C LYS A 41 0.76 7.55 -21.40
N PHE A 42 0.28 7.98 -20.24
CA PHE A 42 0.89 7.70 -18.94
C PHE A 42 -0.03 6.85 -18.08
N PHE A 43 0.56 5.99 -17.27
CA PHE A 43 -0.17 5.11 -16.38
C PHE A 43 0.66 4.77 -15.14
N VAL A 44 -0.02 4.51 -14.03
CA VAL A 44 0.58 3.83 -12.88
C VAL A 44 0.04 2.41 -12.87
N GLY A 45 0.95 1.44 -12.95
CA GLY A 45 0.60 0.02 -12.97
C GLY A 45 1.32 -0.74 -11.87
N GLY A 46 0.85 -1.95 -11.59
CA GLY A 46 1.39 -2.78 -10.54
C GLY A 46 0.65 -4.10 -10.41
N THR A 47 0.92 -4.82 -9.33
CA THR A 47 0.25 -6.08 -9.03
C THR A 47 -0.27 -6.09 -7.61
N LEU A 48 -1.55 -6.43 -7.49
CA LEU A 48 -2.24 -6.73 -6.25
C LEU A 48 -2.23 -8.24 -6.02
N GLN A 49 -2.22 -8.64 -4.76
CA GLN A 49 -2.43 -10.03 -4.36
C GLN A 49 -3.30 -10.06 -3.10
N ASN A 50 -4.28 -10.94 -3.06
CA ASN A 50 -4.89 -11.32 -1.79
C ASN A 50 -4.03 -12.42 -1.14
N LYS A 51 -3.34 -12.11 -0.05
CA LYS A 51 -2.58 -13.12 0.73
C LYS A 51 -3.36 -13.63 1.95
N GLY A 52 -4.56 -13.12 2.17
CA GLY A 52 -5.49 -13.65 3.16
C GLY A 52 -6.07 -14.99 2.73
N ASP A 53 -6.76 -15.63 3.66
CA ASP A 53 -7.42 -16.93 3.53
C ASP A 53 -8.94 -16.82 3.21
N GLN A 54 -9.44 -15.58 3.08
CA GLN A 54 -10.78 -15.27 2.56
C GLN A 54 -10.69 -14.33 1.35
N PRO A 55 -11.69 -14.31 0.46
CA PRO A 55 -11.72 -13.36 -0.64
C PRO A 55 -11.83 -11.91 -0.18
N LEU A 56 -11.34 -10.99 -1.01
CA LEU A 56 -11.65 -9.57 -0.96
C LEU A 56 -12.88 -9.33 -1.85
N ALA A 57 -13.83 -8.50 -1.44
CA ALA A 57 -14.94 -8.10 -2.32
C ALA A 57 -14.52 -7.01 -3.30
N GLY A 58 -13.52 -6.21 -2.93
CA GLY A 58 -12.91 -5.20 -3.77
C GLY A 58 -12.07 -4.22 -2.97
N GLY A 59 -11.73 -3.11 -3.59
CA GLY A 59 -10.97 -2.05 -2.93
C GLY A 59 -10.63 -0.91 -3.87
N TYR A 60 -9.66 -0.09 -3.47
CA TYR A 60 -9.21 1.04 -4.26
C TYR A 60 -7.73 1.35 -4.08
N LEU A 61 -7.17 2.01 -5.09
CA LEU A 61 -5.87 2.66 -5.11
C LEU A 61 -6.06 4.15 -5.42
N ALA A 62 -5.40 5.02 -4.68
CA ALA A 62 -5.43 6.46 -4.87
C ALA A 62 -4.02 6.98 -5.21
N VAL A 63 -3.88 7.47 -6.44
CA VAL A 63 -2.60 7.87 -7.04
C VAL A 63 -2.62 9.36 -7.35
N LEU A 64 -1.65 10.09 -6.79
CA LEU A 64 -1.43 11.51 -7.05
C LEU A 64 -0.25 11.69 -8.00
N PRO A 65 -0.48 11.97 -9.29
CA PRO A 65 0.60 12.18 -10.26
C PRO A 65 1.34 13.48 -9.98
N LEU A 66 2.62 13.51 -10.33
CA LEU A 66 3.51 14.66 -10.20
C LEU A 66 4.09 15.02 -11.58
N ASN A 67 4.13 16.32 -11.88
CA ASN A 67 4.86 16.82 -13.04
C ASN A 67 6.36 16.99 -12.76
N ASP A 68 7.10 17.49 -13.75
CA ASP A 68 8.54 17.77 -13.72
C ASP A 68 8.98 18.74 -12.61
N LYS A 69 8.08 19.60 -12.14
CA LYS A 69 8.29 20.53 -11.01
C LYS A 69 7.79 19.97 -9.69
N CYS A 70 7.54 18.67 -9.63
CA CYS A 70 6.92 17.97 -8.52
C CYS A 70 5.61 18.60 -8.05
N LYS A 71 4.85 19.26 -8.94
CA LYS A 71 3.51 19.77 -8.59
C LYS A 71 2.51 18.63 -8.70
N PRO A 72 1.68 18.40 -7.66
CA PRO A 72 0.58 17.47 -7.75
C PRO A 72 -0.39 17.82 -8.87
N GLY A 73 -0.80 16.81 -9.63
CA GLY A 73 -1.91 16.89 -10.58
C GLY A 73 -3.24 16.47 -9.94
N THR A 74 -4.18 16.05 -10.77
CA THR A 74 -5.49 15.53 -10.32
C THR A 74 -5.33 14.15 -9.71
N LEU A 75 -5.93 13.95 -8.53
CA LEU A 75 -5.99 12.64 -7.88
C LEU A 75 -6.74 11.63 -8.77
N ALA A 76 -6.10 10.51 -9.06
CA ALA A 76 -6.71 9.38 -9.74
C ALA A 76 -7.05 8.30 -8.71
N VAL A 77 -8.34 7.96 -8.58
CA VAL A 77 -8.80 6.83 -7.75
C VAL A 77 -9.24 5.72 -8.68
N HIS A 78 -8.75 4.52 -8.42
CA HIS A 78 -9.08 3.33 -9.19
C HIS A 78 -9.59 2.23 -8.26
N SER A 79 -10.83 1.80 -8.48
CA SER A 79 -11.38 0.63 -7.81
C SER A 79 -10.86 -0.65 -8.45
N PHE A 80 -10.62 -1.67 -7.63
CA PHE A 80 -10.41 -3.03 -8.10
C PHE A 80 -11.53 -3.95 -7.59
N GLU A 81 -11.85 -4.96 -8.39
CA GLU A 81 -12.90 -5.94 -8.11
C GLU A 81 -12.43 -7.00 -7.12
N ALA A 82 -13.31 -7.94 -6.81
CA ALA A 82 -13.01 -9.06 -5.93
C ALA A 82 -11.73 -9.81 -6.33
N LEU A 83 -11.02 -10.31 -5.32
CA LEU A 83 -9.84 -11.15 -5.45
C LEU A 83 -9.99 -12.36 -4.55
N ALA A 84 -9.97 -13.56 -5.14
CA ALA A 84 -9.96 -14.81 -4.40
C ALA A 84 -8.67 -14.94 -3.55
N SER A 85 -8.71 -15.79 -2.53
CA SER A 85 -7.52 -16.07 -1.72
C SER A 85 -6.36 -16.56 -2.62
N GLY A 86 -5.18 -15.97 -2.44
CA GLY A 86 -3.98 -16.25 -3.24
C GLY A 86 -3.95 -15.59 -4.61
N GLU A 87 -5.07 -15.06 -5.11
CA GLU A 87 -5.18 -14.48 -6.46
C GLU A 87 -4.28 -13.24 -6.60
N LYS A 88 -3.59 -13.18 -7.75
CA LYS A 88 -2.81 -12.02 -8.18
C LYS A 88 -3.50 -11.35 -9.36
N LYS A 89 -3.60 -10.02 -9.33
CA LYS A 89 -4.19 -9.24 -10.42
C LYS A 89 -3.33 -8.03 -10.73
N GLU A 90 -3.03 -7.85 -12.00
CA GLU A 90 -2.38 -6.63 -12.50
C GLU A 90 -3.41 -5.51 -12.58
N PHE A 91 -2.96 -4.28 -12.32
CA PHE A 91 -3.78 -3.08 -12.50
C PHE A 91 -3.06 -2.03 -13.34
N ARG A 92 -3.85 -1.15 -13.94
CA ARG A 92 -3.35 -0.03 -14.74
C ARG A 92 -4.25 1.18 -14.60
N ILE A 93 -3.76 2.20 -13.89
CA ILE A 93 -4.46 3.46 -13.63
C ILE A 93 -4.01 4.48 -14.67
N PRO A 94 -4.88 4.93 -15.59
CA PRO A 94 -4.51 5.94 -16.57
C PRO A 94 -4.26 7.30 -15.88
N VAL A 95 -3.27 8.04 -16.37
CA VAL A 95 -2.96 9.39 -15.93
C VAL A 95 -2.99 10.33 -17.12
N ASN A 96 -3.80 11.39 -17.04
CA ASN A 96 -4.05 12.32 -18.14
C ASN A 96 -3.02 13.45 -18.26
N THR A 97 -1.93 13.40 -17.49
CA THR A 97 -0.87 14.40 -17.46
C THR A 97 0.50 13.75 -17.62
N PRO A 98 1.49 14.45 -18.20
CA PRO A 98 2.87 13.98 -18.20
C PRO A 98 3.32 13.57 -16.79
N LEU A 99 3.82 12.34 -16.69
CA LEU A 99 4.16 11.72 -15.42
C LEU A 99 5.67 11.76 -15.22
N SER A 100 6.14 12.64 -14.33
CA SER A 100 7.54 12.64 -13.88
C SER A 100 7.72 11.84 -12.58
N GLY A 101 6.62 11.62 -11.85
CA GLY A 101 6.56 10.79 -10.66
C GLY A 101 5.12 10.69 -10.16
N TYR A 102 4.90 9.98 -9.06
CA TYR A 102 3.59 9.88 -8.43
C TYR A 102 3.72 9.58 -6.94
N ARG A 103 2.61 9.74 -6.22
CA ARG A 103 2.44 9.31 -4.83
C ARG A 103 1.28 8.33 -4.76
N LEU A 104 1.49 7.18 -4.14
CA LEU A 104 0.39 6.35 -3.68
C LEU A 104 -0.07 6.95 -2.34
N ILE A 105 -1.23 7.57 -2.33
CA ILE A 105 -1.75 8.28 -1.15
C ILE A 105 -2.92 7.55 -0.48
N GLY A 106 -3.35 6.44 -1.05
CA GLY A 106 -4.38 5.58 -0.49
C GLY A 106 -4.35 4.20 -1.13
N PHE A 107 -4.55 3.19 -0.29
CA PHE A 107 -4.76 1.81 -0.67
C PHE A 107 -5.72 1.25 0.36
N GLY A 108 -6.82 0.64 -0.09
CA GLY A 108 -7.85 0.11 0.79
C GLY A 108 -8.53 -1.10 0.16
N ALA A 109 -9.05 -1.99 1.00
CA ALA A 109 -9.81 -3.16 0.61
C ALA A 109 -10.98 -3.37 1.57
N TYR A 110 -12.01 -4.06 1.11
CA TYR A 110 -13.21 -4.34 1.90
C TYR A 110 -13.78 -5.74 1.64
N ASP A 111 -14.50 -6.25 2.63
CA ASP A 111 -15.25 -7.52 2.53
C ASP A 111 -16.62 -7.32 1.85
N ASP A 112 -17.38 -8.39 1.70
CA ASP A 112 -18.69 -8.38 1.03
C ASP A 112 -19.77 -7.59 1.80
N MET A 113 -19.50 -7.25 3.06
CA MET A 113 -20.32 -6.38 3.90
C MET A 113 -19.83 -4.92 3.90
N GLY A 114 -18.74 -4.62 3.18
CA GLY A 114 -18.16 -3.28 3.08
C GLY A 114 -17.28 -2.87 4.26
N PHE A 115 -16.94 -3.78 5.18
CA PHE A 115 -16.00 -3.49 6.24
C PHE A 115 -14.56 -3.48 5.72
N SER A 116 -13.75 -2.56 6.26
CA SER A 116 -12.34 -2.47 5.88
C SER A 116 -11.59 -3.74 6.23
N LEU A 117 -10.80 -4.22 5.26
CA LEU A 117 -9.86 -5.30 5.44
C LEU A 117 -8.42 -4.76 5.56
N PRO A 118 -7.49 -5.55 6.14
CA PRO A 118 -6.09 -5.19 6.18
C PRO A 118 -5.49 -5.02 4.78
N VAL A 119 -4.58 -4.05 4.66
CA VAL A 119 -3.85 -3.76 3.43
C VAL A 119 -2.37 -3.56 3.72
N VAL A 120 -1.51 -4.02 2.81
CA VAL A 120 -0.05 -3.92 2.93
C VAL A 120 0.55 -3.45 1.61
N ASP A 121 1.23 -2.31 1.62
CA ASP A 121 2.12 -1.91 0.53
C ASP A 121 3.53 -2.43 0.80
N GLU A 122 3.92 -3.48 0.08
CA GLU A 122 5.21 -4.15 0.23
C GLU A 122 6.39 -3.25 -0.16
N THR A 123 6.12 -2.16 -0.89
CA THR A 123 7.14 -1.20 -1.35
C THR A 123 7.28 0.02 -0.43
N ALA A 124 6.36 0.20 0.51
CA ALA A 124 6.27 1.41 1.34
C ALA A 124 7.59 1.72 2.07
N LYS A 125 8.29 0.69 2.56
CA LYS A 125 9.58 0.85 3.24
C LYS A 125 10.64 1.46 2.31
N ILE A 126 10.78 0.89 1.11
CA ILE A 126 11.77 1.34 0.12
C ILE A 126 11.46 2.78 -0.35
N ILE A 127 10.18 3.09 -0.56
CA ILE A 127 9.74 4.44 -0.93
C ILE A 127 10.06 5.44 0.19
N LYS A 128 9.78 5.07 1.45
CA LYS A 128 10.05 5.91 2.61
C LYS A 128 11.55 6.20 2.79
N GLU A 129 12.41 5.23 2.55
CA GLU A 129 13.87 5.41 2.60
C GLU A 129 14.38 6.45 1.56
N ARG A 130 13.67 6.60 0.43
CA ARG A 130 14.00 7.55 -0.63
C ARG A 130 13.33 8.93 -0.46
N GLU A 131 12.39 9.07 0.47
CA GLU A 131 11.57 10.27 0.59
C GLU A 131 12.39 11.55 0.78
N LEU A 132 13.47 11.50 1.57
CA LEU A 132 14.32 12.66 1.82
C LEU A 132 15.04 13.13 0.54
N SER A 133 15.57 12.21 -0.26
CA SER A 133 16.28 12.57 -1.49
C SER A 133 15.30 13.08 -2.55
N GLU A 134 14.11 12.49 -2.64
CA GLU A 134 13.05 12.96 -3.53
C GLU A 134 12.54 14.36 -3.15
N ARG A 135 12.35 14.64 -1.86
CA ARG A 135 11.96 15.97 -1.39
C ARG A 135 13.01 17.02 -1.77
N LYS A 136 14.30 16.71 -1.61
CA LYS A 136 15.40 17.59 -2.04
C LYS A 136 15.39 17.80 -3.56
N ALA A 137 15.23 16.74 -4.35
CA ALA A 137 15.12 16.84 -5.80
C ALA A 137 13.95 17.74 -6.22
N CYS A 138 12.79 17.59 -5.56
CA CYS A 138 11.61 18.41 -5.82
C CYS A 138 11.79 19.88 -5.42
N GLN A 139 12.52 20.16 -4.33
CA GLN A 139 12.88 21.53 -3.96
C GLN A 139 13.76 22.18 -5.04
N SER A 140 14.76 21.45 -5.52
CA SER A 140 15.64 21.93 -6.60
C SER A 140 14.89 22.15 -7.91
N ALA A 141 14.00 21.23 -8.31
CA ALA A 141 13.19 21.35 -9.54
C ALA A 141 12.22 22.54 -9.53
N ARG A 142 11.92 23.09 -8.34
CA ARG A 142 11.05 24.26 -8.17
C ARG A 142 11.81 25.58 -8.15
N LYS A 143 13.15 25.58 -8.07
CA LYS A 143 13.93 26.81 -8.14
C LYS A 143 13.85 27.39 -9.56
N PRO A 144 13.55 28.68 -9.72
CA PRO A 144 13.63 29.34 -11.02
C PRO A 144 15.09 29.34 -11.51
N ALA A 145 15.31 29.28 -12.82
CA ALA A 145 16.63 29.27 -13.46
C ALA A 145 17.43 30.59 -13.34
N SER A 146 17.17 31.41 -12.31
CA SER A 146 17.60 32.80 -12.19
C SER A 146 18.53 33.06 -10.99
N GLU A 147 19.49 32.18 -10.74
CA GLU A 147 20.64 32.49 -9.86
C GLU A 147 21.99 32.47 -10.60
N ASN A 148 21.98 32.32 -11.93
CA ASN A 148 23.17 32.48 -12.79
C ASN A 148 23.01 33.65 -13.78
N LYS A 149 22.70 34.85 -13.27
CA LYS A 149 22.91 36.09 -14.03
C LYS A 149 23.91 36.99 -13.32
N THR A 150 25.17 36.80 -13.70
CA THR A 150 26.18 37.84 -13.95
C THR A 150 26.37 38.90 -12.86
N ALA A 151 27.31 38.65 -11.96
CA ALA A 151 28.12 39.74 -11.41
C ALA A 151 28.94 40.34 -12.57
N THR A 152 28.54 41.52 -13.02
CA THR A 152 29.35 42.32 -13.96
C THR A 152 30.27 43.19 -13.09
N PRO A 153 31.61 43.16 -13.25
CA PRO A 153 32.49 44.07 -12.53
C PRO A 153 32.28 45.48 -13.08
N LYS A 154 32.04 46.46 -12.20
CA LYS A 154 32.10 47.87 -12.58
C LYS A 154 33.56 48.25 -12.84
N SER A 155 33.84 48.72 -14.06
CA SER A 155 35.04 49.49 -14.43
C SER A 155 34.96 50.90 -13.87
#